data_AF-A0A9E6DST5-F1
#
_entry.id   AF-A0A9E6DST5-F1
#
_cell.length_a   1.000
_cell.length_b   1.000
_cell.length_c   1.000
_cell.angle_alpha   90.00
_cell.angle_beta   90.00
_cell.angle_gamma   90.00
#
_symmetry.space_group_name_H-M   'P 1'
#
loop_
_entity.id
_entity.type
_entity.pdbx_description
1 polymer ?
#
loop_
_entity_poly.entity_id
_entity_poly.type
_entity_poly.pdbx_seq_one_letter_code
_entity_poly.pdbx_strand_id
1 'polypeptide(L)'
;MSSDKPAADGWAVRAARAAEVARQAQTIDEFTDEHPVRGDRVRHFSFGLCDVLSAERGSLKICPIRGGKVRGIHLESLRIRTPIEHANKRTFGLEPE
;
A
#
# COMPACT_ATOMS: atom_id res chain seq x y z
N MET A 1 38.43 35.88 6.48
CA MET A 1 37.07 35.41 6.81
C MET A 1 36.37 35.11 5.50
N SER A 2 36.39 33.86 5.04
CA SER A 2 35.60 33.43 3.88
C SER A 2 34.73 32.27 4.33
N SER A 3 33.44 32.52 4.37
CA SER A 3 32.42 31.61 4.88
C SER A 3 32.24 30.40 3.97
N ASP A 4 32.55 29.22 4.50
CA ASP A 4 32.14 27.94 3.96
C ASP A 4 30.63 27.77 4.22
N LYS A 5 29.81 27.78 3.16
CA LYS A 5 28.36 27.61 3.26
C LYS A 5 28.05 26.18 2.81
N PRO A 6 27.74 25.24 3.73
CA PRO A 6 27.57 23.85 3.33
C PRO A 6 26.23 23.67 2.60
N ALA A 7 26.31 22.86 1.55
CA ALA A 7 25.25 22.38 0.66
C ALA A 7 23.83 22.34 1.27
N ALA A 8 23.03 23.36 0.97
CA ALA A 8 21.59 23.37 1.28
C ALA A 8 20.79 22.47 0.31
N ASP A 9 21.40 22.02 -0.79
CA ASP A 9 20.71 21.33 -1.89
C ASP A 9 20.30 19.89 -1.53
N GLY A 10 21.14 19.16 -0.78
CA GLY A 10 20.88 17.75 -0.45
C GLY A 10 19.77 17.55 0.59
N TRP A 11 19.66 18.48 1.53
CA TRP A 11 18.60 18.49 2.55
C TRP A 11 17.24 18.86 1.94
N ALA A 12 17.19 19.89 1.09
CA ALA A 12 15.96 20.34 0.47
C ALA A 12 15.34 19.27 -0.44
N VAL A 13 16.16 18.57 -1.24
CA VAL A 13 15.70 17.47 -2.10
C VAL A 13 15.19 16.28 -1.28
N ARG A 14 15.85 15.94 -0.17
CA ARG A 14 15.39 14.88 0.74
C ARG A 14 14.10 15.25 1.47
N ALA A 15 13.97 16.50 1.93
CA ALA A 15 12.76 17.00 2.57
C ALA A 15 11.59 17.05 1.60
N ALA A 16 11.80 17.48 0.34
CA ALA A 16 10.77 17.47 -0.69
C ALA A 16 10.32 16.04 -1.02
N ARG A 17 11.26 15.09 -1.15
CA ARG A 17 10.93 13.68 -1.39
C ARG A 17 10.24 13.03 -0.19
N ALA A 18 10.64 13.37 1.04
CA ALA A 18 9.96 12.92 2.25
C ALA A 18 8.56 13.52 2.39
N ALA A 19 8.38 14.79 2.02
CA ALA A 19 7.07 15.46 2.00
C ALA A 19 6.16 14.90 0.90
N GLU A 20 6.71 14.53 -0.25
CA GLU A 20 5.97 13.87 -1.33
C GLU A 20 5.56 12.45 -0.93
N VAL A 21 6.45 11.69 -0.26
CA VAL A 21 6.12 10.39 0.35
C VAL A 21 5.07 10.55 1.45
N ALA A 22 5.17 11.59 2.29
CA ALA A 22 4.20 11.86 3.36
C ALA A 22 2.84 12.31 2.80
N ARG A 23 2.82 13.11 1.73
CA ARG A 23 1.57 13.48 1.02
C ARG A 23 0.95 12.28 0.31
N GLN A 24 1.75 11.41 -0.30
CA GLN A 24 1.28 10.13 -0.84
C GLN A 24 0.76 9.19 0.25
N ALA A 25 1.27 9.29 1.48
CA ALA A 25 0.73 8.58 2.64
C ALA A 25 -0.52 9.27 3.25
N GLN A 26 -0.78 10.54 2.94
CA GLN A 26 -1.95 11.29 3.39
C GLN A 26 -3.17 11.13 2.49
N THR A 27 -3.03 10.51 1.32
CA THR A 27 -4.20 10.20 0.50
C THR A 27 -4.81 8.88 0.97
N ILE A 28 -5.93 9.07 1.68
CA ILE A 28 -7.06 8.17 1.89
C ILE A 28 -6.99 7.30 3.16
N ASP A 29 -7.34 7.92 4.29
CA ASP A 29 -7.81 7.24 5.52
C ASP A 29 -9.30 6.84 5.42
N GLU A 30 -9.76 6.61 4.18
CA GLU A 30 -11.16 6.32 3.87
C GLU A 30 -11.29 4.84 3.53
N PHE A 31 -12.34 4.23 4.06
CA PHE A 31 -12.69 2.84 3.81
C PHE A 31 -13.63 2.78 2.61
N THR A 32 -13.53 1.70 1.84
CA THR A 32 -14.34 1.47 0.65
C THR A 32 -15.02 0.11 0.73
N ASP A 33 -16.21 0.02 0.15
CA ASP A 33 -16.90 -1.25 -0.12
C ASP A 33 -16.34 -1.95 -1.37
N GLU A 34 -15.39 -1.32 -2.08
CA GLU A 34 -14.77 -1.91 -3.24
C GLU A 34 -13.85 -3.08 -2.86
N HIS A 35 -14.10 -4.23 -3.47
CA HIS A 35 -13.32 -5.44 -3.22
C HIS A 35 -12.12 -5.58 -4.19
N PRO A 36 -10.93 -5.99 -3.70
CA PRO A 36 -9.80 -6.31 -4.54
C PRO A 36 -10.12 -7.44 -5.53
N VAL A 37 -9.66 -7.32 -6.77
CA VAL A 37 -9.84 -8.33 -7.81
C VAL A 37 -8.51 -9.00 -8.19
N ARG A 38 -8.58 -10.08 -8.97
CA ARG A 38 -7.37 -10.76 -9.47
C ARG A 38 -6.47 -9.78 -10.22
N GLY A 39 -5.19 -9.77 -9.86
CA GLY A 39 -4.20 -8.85 -10.43
C GLY A 39 -3.94 -7.61 -9.57
N ASP A 40 -4.82 -7.28 -8.62
CA ASP A 40 -4.56 -6.25 -7.62
C ASP A 40 -3.54 -6.73 -6.58
N ARG A 41 -3.11 -5.79 -5.73
CA ARG A 41 -2.33 -6.07 -4.53
C ARG A 41 -3.12 -5.73 -3.28
N VAL A 42 -2.85 -6.48 -2.22
CA VAL A 42 -3.36 -6.18 -0.89
C VAL A 42 -2.19 -6.06 0.09
N ARG A 43 -2.23 -5.05 0.94
CA ARG A 43 -1.37 -4.92 2.11
C ARG A 43 -2.12 -5.49 3.30
N HIS A 44 -1.90 -6.77 3.56
CA HIS A 44 -2.49 -7.47 4.70
C HIS A 44 -1.70 -7.13 5.98
N PHE A 45 -2.41 -6.84 7.08
CA PHE A 45 -1.80 -6.48 8.37
C PHE A 45 -0.79 -7.53 8.88
N SER A 46 -1.09 -8.83 8.81
CA SER A 46 -0.16 -9.91 9.21
C SER A 46 0.85 -10.36 8.14
N PHE A 47 0.48 -10.36 6.86
CA PHE A 47 1.29 -10.98 5.79
C PHE A 47 2.08 -9.97 4.96
N GLY A 48 1.83 -8.67 5.16
CA GLY A 48 2.40 -7.61 4.37
C GLY A 48 1.80 -7.58 2.95
N LEU A 49 2.62 -7.19 1.98
CA LEU A 49 2.19 -6.98 0.60
C LEU A 49 2.04 -8.31 -0.14
N CYS A 50 0.84 -8.57 -0.66
CA CYS A 50 0.46 -9.79 -1.34
C CYS A 50 -0.20 -9.48 -2.69
N ASP A 51 0.03 -10.32 -3.70
CA ASP A 51 -0.71 -10.28 -4.96
C ASP A 51 -2.01 -11.11 -4.83
N VAL A 52 -3.10 -10.59 -5.40
CA VAL A 52 -4.40 -11.28 -5.44
C VAL A 52 -4.43 -12.23 -6.64
N LEU A 53 -4.56 -13.52 -6.35
CA LEU A 53 -4.59 -14.59 -7.35
C LEU A 53 -6.02 -14.93 -7.80
N SER A 54 -6.99 -14.84 -6.90
CA SER A 54 -8.43 -15.00 -7.17
C SER A 54 -9.26 -14.20 -6.17
N ALA A 55 -10.45 -13.79 -6.59
CA ALA A 55 -11.46 -13.14 -5.77
C ALA A 55 -12.81 -13.80 -6.03
N GLU A 56 -13.37 -14.48 -5.02
CA GLU A 56 -14.59 -15.28 -5.13
C GLU A 56 -15.47 -15.04 -3.90
N ARG A 57 -16.70 -14.53 -4.11
CA ARG A 57 -17.76 -14.44 -3.07
C ARG A 57 -17.26 -13.93 -1.71
N GLY A 58 -16.57 -12.79 -1.69
CA GLY A 58 -16.07 -12.19 -0.45
C GLY A 58 -14.82 -12.86 0.14
N SER A 59 -14.20 -13.80 -0.59
CA SER A 59 -12.93 -14.43 -0.21
C SER A 59 -11.84 -14.12 -1.24
N LEU A 60 -10.62 -13.90 -0.78
CA LEU A 60 -9.45 -13.70 -1.64
C LEU A 60 -8.44 -14.83 -1.47
N LYS A 61 -7.88 -15.29 -2.59
CA LYS A 61 -6.63 -16.07 -2.59
C LYS A 61 -5.48 -15.12 -2.84
N ILE A 62 -4.58 -14.99 -1.86
CA ILE A 62 -3.45 -14.07 -1.89
C ILE A 62 -2.13 -14.79 -1.77
N CYS A 63 -1.09 -14.23 -2.37
CA CYS A 63 0.28 -14.75 -2.27
C CYS A 63 1.25 -13.62 -1.90
N PRO A 64 2.09 -13.77 -0.85
CA PRO A 64 3.09 -12.78 -0.51
C PRO A 64 4.06 -12.52 -1.65
N ILE A 65 4.35 -11.24 -1.95
CA ILE A 65 5.25 -10.88 -3.06
C ILE A 65 6.68 -11.37 -2.83
N ARG A 66 7.11 -11.45 -1.57
CA ARG A 66 8.44 -11.97 -1.19
C ARG A 66 8.57 -13.49 -1.34
N GLY A 67 7.56 -14.15 -1.91
CA GLY A 67 7.45 -15.60 -1.96
C GLY A 67 6.81 -16.15 -0.68
N GLY A 68 6.03 -17.23 -0.82
CA GLY A 68 5.34 -17.84 0.30
C GLY A 68 4.23 -18.80 -0.13
N LYS A 69 3.50 -19.31 0.86
CA LYS A 69 2.32 -20.14 0.62
C LYS A 69 1.13 -19.25 0.25
N VAL A 70 0.33 -19.72 -0.70
CA VAL A 70 -0.98 -19.12 -1.02
C VAL A 70 -1.89 -19.23 0.20
N ARG A 71 -2.59 -18.16 0.52
CA ARG A 71 -3.51 -18.04 1.66
C ARG A 71 -4.90 -17.66 1.15
N GLY A 72 -5.93 -18.24 1.75
CA GLY A 72 -7.31 -17.75 1.63
C GLY A 72 -7.62 -16.81 2.79
N ILE A 73 -8.28 -15.69 2.52
CA ILE A 73 -8.81 -14.76 3.53
C ILE A 73 -10.27 -14.44 3.22
N HIS A 74 -11.07 -14.20 4.25
CA HIS A 74 -12.45 -13.70 4.15
C HIS A 74 -12.45 -12.19 4.37
N LEU A 75 -13.13 -11.45 3.49
CA LEU A 75 -13.24 -9.99 3.56
C LEU A 75 -14.29 -9.52 4.55
N GLU A 76 -15.20 -10.40 4.97
CA GLU A 76 -16.36 -10.09 5.83
C GLU A 76 -15.98 -9.51 7.19
N SER A 77 -14.76 -9.75 7.67
CA SER A 77 -14.25 -9.25 8.96
C SER A 77 -13.09 -8.27 8.78
N LEU A 78 -12.95 -7.70 7.58
CA LEU A 78 -11.86 -6.81 7.22
C LEU A 78 -12.41 -5.48 6.72
N ARG A 79 -11.82 -4.39 7.21
CA ARG A 79 -12.03 -3.07 6.64
C ARG A 79 -11.06 -2.86 5.50
N ILE A 80 -11.60 -2.53 4.33
CA ILE A 80 -10.82 -2.34 3.10
C ILE A 80 -10.60 -0.84 2.91
N ARG A 81 -9.34 -0.42 2.84
CA ARG A 81 -8.99 0.98 2.51
C ARG A 81 -9.10 1.20 1.01
N THR A 82 -9.47 2.43 0.63
CA THR A 82 -9.48 2.85 -0.76
C THR A 82 -8.13 2.55 -1.43
N PRO A 83 -8.11 1.97 -2.64
CA PRO A 83 -6.87 1.55 -3.25
C PRO A 83 -5.99 2.73 -3.64
N ILE A 84 -4.69 2.56 -3.43
CA ILE A 84 -3.68 3.46 -3.99
C ILE A 84 -3.20 2.88 -5.31
N GLU A 85 -3.31 3.66 -6.38
CA GLU A 85 -2.82 3.29 -7.70
C GLU A 85 -1.35 3.70 -7.87
N HIS A 86 -0.51 2.74 -8.22
CA HIS A 86 0.90 3.00 -8.53
C HIS A 86 1.39 2.09 -9.65
N ALA A 87 2.03 2.67 -10.67
CA ALA A 87 2.57 1.94 -11.82
C ALA A 87 1.55 0.97 -12.46
N ASN A 88 0.33 1.44 -12.71
CA ASN A 88 -0.80 0.68 -13.26
C ASN A 88 -1.25 -0.51 -12.40
N LYS A 89 -0.96 -0.49 -11.10
CA LYS A 89 -1.41 -1.53 -10.17
C LYS A 89 -2.06 -0.90 -8.95
N ARG A 90 -3.23 -1.42 -8.59
CA ARG A 90 -3.99 -0.96 -7.43
C ARG A 90 -3.56 -1.75 -6.20
N THR A 91 -3.36 -1.05 -5.09
CA THR A 91 -2.99 -1.65 -3.82
C THR A 91 -4.00 -1.27 -2.75
N PHE A 92 -4.71 -2.26 -2.21
CA PHE A 92 -5.68 -2.12 -1.14
C PHE A 92 -5.02 -2.33 0.22
N GLY A 93 -5.36 -1.51 1.21
CA GLY A 93 -5.04 -1.78 2.61
C GLY A 93 -6.10 -2.69 3.22
N LEU A 94 -5.68 -3.72 3.95
CA LEU A 94 -6.60 -4.56 4.73
C LEU A 94 -6.31 -4.41 6.22
N GLU A 95 -7.33 -4.02 6.96
CA GLU A 95 -7.29 -3.88 8.42
C GLU A 95 -8.32 -4.81 9.07
N PRO A 96 -8.01 -5.39 10.24
CA PRO A 96 -9.03 -6.05 11.04
C PRO A 96 -10.08 -5.01 11.49
N GLU A 97 -11.34 -5.41 11.55
CA GLU A 97 -12.40 -4.61 12.19
C GLU A 97 -12.12 -4.37 13.68
#